data_AF-A0A933KAQ6-F1
#
_entry.id   AF-A0A933KAQ6-F1
#
_cell.length_a   1.000
_cell.length_b   1.000
_cell.length_c   1.000
_cell.angle_alpha   90.00
_cell.angle_beta   90.00
_cell.angle_gamma   90.00
#
_symmetry.space_group_name_H-M   'P 1'
#
loop_
_entity.id
_entity.type
_entity.pdbx_description
1 polymer ?
#
loop_
_entity_poly.entity_id
_entity_poly.type
_entity_poly.pdbx_seq_one_letter_code
_entity_poly.pdbx_strand_id
1 'polypeptide(L)'
;MRRHFRGRGDVLIVLGMTGVILTLLSYIGLKIYFKASGIRPGVHFLGYDLTGLKVNDAATRIGQIVDWVYGEPVYLKFQNSLWLLRAQKHFKLQVDPTVLALEASKIGEKKSVYQQLYDWLTLNYPKVEIPFSPALDRKFTQTNVAARLSKIASNRIYARPLAGTQVELTYESKGASIDAVMDALEASFRKDPLLERRVVDVVPRDAATSRRAVPLFDPKYGFTVVLATKSSVVESADPSTFDNIVLACQRISGVMLNPGDIFSFNRVVGERTIRGGFKASGSRRAVGIGVGQLSSTMYEPVLRVGAKILERHRHVFWYPELKFTSPGLDAAVTDGNWDLRFQNETDLPLLLLASLKADRLTFEIRSVQEPPFKIELHPGKPLKIPFKTDWVKDTRVRSGDQRVDITGIEGMRVRTYRTWFTREESRKEKEELVSDDEYQRRNAVVRVNPGFVPPPEPKAEPPKPQDEPDFKPVKKPPKDEEEPAQEEPAAGTDEEPPPTRKPPAGDPDEPATRGQDDAEDTTATDGEER
;
A
#
# COMPACT_ATOMS: atom_id res chain seq x y z
N MET A 1 -98.60 -56.51 -31.83
CA MET A 1 -98.01 -55.18 -31.59
C MET A 1 -96.77 -55.32 -30.71
N ARG A 2 -95.55 -55.37 -31.27
CA ARG A 2 -94.28 -55.20 -30.53
C ARG A 2 -93.10 -55.13 -31.50
N ARG A 3 -92.85 -53.95 -32.08
CA ARG A 3 -91.56 -53.60 -32.71
C ARG A 3 -91.47 -52.08 -32.80
N HIS A 4 -90.79 -51.45 -31.85
CA HIS A 4 -90.13 -50.14 -32.00
C HIS A 4 -89.53 -49.76 -30.64
N PHE A 5 -88.20 -49.89 -30.48
CA PHE A 5 -87.33 -49.11 -29.56
C PHE A 5 -85.89 -49.66 -29.56
N ARG A 6 -85.29 -49.96 -30.73
CA ARG A 6 -83.91 -50.49 -30.82
C ARG A 6 -82.93 -49.62 -31.62
N GLY A 7 -83.37 -48.53 -32.25
CA GLY A 7 -82.51 -47.69 -33.13
C GLY A 7 -82.09 -46.32 -32.58
N ARG A 8 -82.64 -45.86 -31.44
CA ARG A 8 -82.27 -44.56 -30.84
C ARG A 8 -81.02 -44.64 -29.97
N GLY A 9 -80.73 -45.80 -29.38
CA GLY A 9 -79.53 -46.02 -28.55
C GLY A 9 -78.24 -45.96 -29.37
N ASP A 10 -78.20 -46.63 -30.52
CA ASP A 10 -77.00 -46.70 -31.36
C ASP A 10 -76.63 -45.33 -31.97
N VAL A 11 -77.62 -44.54 -32.37
CA VAL A 11 -77.40 -43.18 -32.89
C VAL A 11 -76.87 -42.25 -31.80
N LEU A 12 -77.38 -42.35 -30.56
CA LEU A 12 -76.87 -41.59 -29.43
C LEU A 12 -75.45 -42.00 -29.04
N ILE A 13 -75.11 -43.29 -29.15
CA ILE A 13 -73.76 -43.81 -28.90
C ILE A 13 -72.78 -43.30 -29.98
N VAL A 14 -73.16 -43.33 -31.26
CA VAL A 14 -72.33 -42.82 -32.36
C VAL A 14 -72.15 -41.30 -32.28
N LEU A 15 -73.20 -40.55 -31.93
CA LEU A 15 -73.10 -39.10 -31.68
C LEU A 15 -72.23 -38.77 -30.46
N GLY A 16 -72.34 -39.57 -29.39
CA GLY A 16 -71.48 -39.44 -28.22
C GLY A 16 -70.01 -39.71 -28.55
N MET A 17 -69.72 -40.79 -29.27
CA MET A 17 -68.35 -41.13 -29.68
C MET A 17 -67.74 -40.10 -30.64
N THR A 18 -68.51 -39.59 -31.61
CA THR A 18 -68.04 -38.54 -32.52
C THR A 18 -67.77 -37.22 -31.79
N GLY A 19 -68.59 -36.83 -30.81
CA GLY A 19 -68.33 -35.68 -29.95
C GLY A 19 -67.04 -35.82 -29.11
N VAL A 20 -66.80 -37.00 -28.56
CA VAL A 20 -65.55 -37.29 -27.82
C VAL A 20 -64.32 -37.23 -28.74
N ILE A 21 -64.42 -37.77 -29.95
CA ILE A 21 -63.33 -37.73 -30.93
C ILE A 21 -63.04 -36.29 -31.37
N LEU A 22 -64.07 -35.48 -31.65
CA LEU A 22 -63.90 -34.08 -32.05
C LEU A 22 -63.29 -33.22 -30.95
N THR A 23 -63.70 -33.41 -29.70
CA THR A 23 -63.10 -32.70 -28.55
C THR A 23 -61.65 -33.13 -28.32
N LEU A 24 -61.32 -34.41 -28.49
CA LEU A 24 -59.96 -34.90 -28.40
C LEU A 24 -59.08 -34.34 -29.53
N LEU A 25 -59.56 -34.34 -30.78
CA LEU A 25 -58.85 -33.76 -31.92
C LEU A 25 -58.67 -32.25 -31.78
N SER A 26 -59.69 -31.54 -31.30
CA SER A 26 -59.62 -30.10 -31.01
C SER A 26 -58.57 -29.82 -29.93
N TYR A 27 -58.60 -30.58 -28.83
CA TYR A 27 -57.60 -30.47 -27.77
C TYR A 27 -56.18 -30.73 -28.26
N ILE A 28 -55.96 -31.79 -29.06
CA ILE A 28 -54.66 -32.11 -29.64
C ILE A 28 -54.22 -31.00 -30.62
N GLY A 29 -55.11 -30.53 -31.49
CA GLY A 29 -54.84 -29.47 -32.45
C GLY A 29 -54.46 -28.15 -31.77
N LEU A 30 -55.21 -27.74 -30.75
CA LEU A 30 -54.91 -26.55 -29.94
C LEU A 30 -53.57 -26.69 -29.20
N LYS A 31 -53.29 -27.86 -28.64
CA LYS A 31 -52.01 -28.14 -27.97
C LYS A 31 -50.82 -28.07 -28.93
N ILE A 32 -50.97 -28.57 -30.16
CA ILE A 32 -49.95 -28.47 -31.21
C ILE A 32 -49.77 -27.00 -31.64
N TYR A 33 -50.87 -26.28 -31.84
CA TYR A 33 -50.86 -24.87 -32.24
C TYR A 33 -50.13 -24.00 -31.22
N PHE A 34 -50.53 -24.05 -29.94
CA PHE A 34 -49.89 -23.24 -28.90
C PHE A 34 -48.41 -23.59 -28.69
N LYS A 35 -48.02 -24.86 -28.88
CA LYS A 35 -46.61 -25.26 -28.83
C LYS A 35 -45.79 -24.71 -30.00
N ALA A 36 -46.40 -24.56 -31.18
CA ALA A 36 -45.74 -24.02 -32.37
C ALA A 36 -45.70 -22.48 -32.41
N SER A 37 -46.53 -21.81 -31.59
CA SER A 37 -46.75 -20.35 -31.62
C SER A 37 -45.68 -19.51 -30.92
N GLY A 38 -44.65 -20.14 -30.35
CA GLY A 38 -43.57 -19.44 -29.64
C GLY A 38 -43.94 -19.04 -28.21
N ILE A 39 -43.26 -18.03 -27.67
CA ILE A 39 -43.51 -17.50 -26.33
C ILE A 39 -44.90 -16.87 -26.28
N ARG A 40 -45.64 -17.18 -25.22
CA ARG A 40 -47.00 -16.68 -24.98
C ARG A 40 -47.03 -15.13 -24.99
N PRO A 41 -48.10 -14.51 -25.53
CA PRO A 41 -48.29 -13.07 -25.40
C PRO A 41 -48.33 -12.56 -23.96
N GLY A 42 -47.72 -11.40 -23.74
CA GLY A 42 -47.63 -10.72 -22.44
C GLY A 42 -46.40 -11.09 -21.61
N VAL A 43 -45.53 -11.99 -22.09
CA VAL A 43 -44.27 -12.34 -21.41
C VAL A 43 -43.20 -11.30 -21.74
N HIS A 44 -42.61 -10.72 -20.69
CA HIS A 44 -41.58 -9.69 -20.78
C HIS A 44 -40.32 -10.09 -20.01
N PHE A 45 -39.18 -9.56 -20.46
CA PHE A 45 -37.90 -9.66 -19.78
C PHE A 45 -37.29 -8.28 -19.60
N LEU A 46 -37.05 -7.86 -18.36
CA LEU A 46 -36.55 -6.52 -18.02
C LEU A 46 -37.39 -5.40 -18.67
N GLY A 47 -38.70 -5.59 -18.75
CA GLY A 47 -39.65 -4.67 -19.37
C GLY A 47 -39.75 -4.77 -20.90
N TYR A 48 -38.91 -5.59 -21.55
CA TYR A 48 -38.95 -5.81 -23.00
C TYR A 48 -39.85 -6.98 -23.36
N ASP A 49 -40.70 -6.79 -24.36
CA ASP A 49 -41.64 -7.80 -24.83
C ASP A 49 -40.91 -8.96 -25.57
N LEU A 50 -41.28 -10.20 -25.22
CA LEU A 50 -40.81 -11.44 -25.85
C LEU A 50 -41.94 -12.20 -26.56
N THR A 51 -43.13 -11.60 -26.66
CA THR A 51 -44.33 -12.19 -27.26
C THR A 51 -44.05 -12.75 -28.66
N GLY A 52 -44.47 -14.00 -28.90
CA GLY A 52 -44.45 -14.65 -30.21
C GLY A 52 -43.07 -15.11 -30.70
N LEU A 53 -41.99 -14.81 -29.97
CA LEU A 53 -40.65 -15.25 -30.35
C LEU A 53 -40.49 -16.76 -30.14
N LYS A 54 -39.79 -17.43 -31.05
CA LYS A 54 -39.34 -18.81 -30.82
C LYS A 54 -38.22 -18.81 -29.78
N VAL A 55 -38.00 -19.94 -29.11
CA VAL A 55 -36.99 -20.05 -28.04
C VAL A 55 -35.61 -19.56 -28.47
N ASN A 56 -35.16 -19.88 -29.68
CA ASN A 56 -33.85 -19.42 -30.17
C ASN A 56 -33.84 -17.89 -30.39
N ASP A 57 -34.86 -17.34 -31.04
CA ASP A 57 -34.95 -15.89 -31.30
C ASP A 57 -35.08 -15.10 -29.99
N ALA A 58 -35.82 -15.65 -29.03
CA ALA A 58 -35.94 -15.10 -27.69
C ALA A 58 -34.61 -15.15 -26.94
N ALA A 59 -33.83 -16.23 -27.04
CA ALA A 59 -32.50 -16.31 -26.45
C ALA A 59 -31.57 -15.25 -27.04
N THR A 60 -31.58 -15.06 -28.37
CA THR A 60 -30.83 -13.97 -29.01
C THR A 60 -31.29 -12.60 -28.52
N ARG A 61 -32.61 -12.38 -28.41
CA ARG A 61 -33.17 -11.11 -27.92
C ARG A 61 -32.80 -10.82 -26.48
N ILE A 62 -32.86 -11.82 -25.60
CA ILE A 62 -32.44 -11.72 -24.20
C ILE A 62 -30.95 -11.39 -24.12
N GLY A 63 -30.10 -12.04 -24.92
CA GLY A 63 -28.67 -11.73 -24.98
C GLY A 63 -28.41 -10.26 -25.35
N GLN A 64 -29.10 -9.73 -26.37
CA GLN A 64 -28.99 -8.32 -26.75
C GLN A 64 -29.43 -7.36 -25.63
N ILE A 65 -30.51 -7.69 -24.92
CA ILE A 65 -31.01 -6.89 -23.80
C ILE A 65 -29.97 -6.90 -22.66
N VAL A 66 -29.41 -8.06 -22.33
CA VAL A 66 -28.37 -8.21 -21.30
C VAL A 66 -27.14 -7.38 -21.66
N ASP A 67 -26.65 -7.48 -22.89
CA ASP A 67 -25.50 -6.70 -23.34
C ASP A 67 -25.77 -5.19 -23.30
N TRP A 68 -27.00 -4.76 -23.61
CA TRP A 68 -27.39 -3.35 -23.57
C TRP A 68 -27.54 -2.82 -22.13
N VAL A 69 -28.25 -3.53 -21.25
CA VAL A 69 -28.47 -3.12 -19.86
C VAL A 69 -27.15 -3.11 -19.08
N TYR A 70 -26.36 -4.18 -19.24
CA TYR A 70 -25.17 -4.43 -18.44
C TYR A 70 -23.87 -3.97 -19.11
N GLY A 71 -23.88 -3.56 -20.38
CA GLY A 71 -22.69 -3.05 -21.07
C GLY A 71 -22.22 -1.68 -20.55
N GLU A 72 -23.16 -0.90 -20.02
CA GLU A 72 -22.92 0.40 -19.42
C GLU A 72 -22.21 0.28 -18.05
N PRO A 73 -21.35 1.25 -17.67
CA PRO A 73 -20.62 1.17 -16.43
C PRO A 73 -21.50 1.41 -15.20
N VAL A 74 -21.06 0.84 -14.08
CA VAL A 74 -21.63 0.99 -12.74
C VAL A 74 -20.62 1.74 -11.86
N TYR A 75 -21.10 2.63 -11.02
CA TYR A 75 -20.28 3.37 -10.08
C TYR A 75 -20.30 2.71 -8.71
N LEU A 76 -19.12 2.38 -8.18
CA LEU A 76 -18.97 1.97 -6.80
C LEU A 76 -18.74 3.23 -5.95
N LYS A 77 -19.66 3.52 -5.04
CA LYS A 77 -19.50 4.61 -4.07
C LYS A 77 -19.00 4.05 -2.75
N PHE A 78 -17.86 4.53 -2.31
CA PHE A 78 -17.29 4.21 -1.01
C PHE A 78 -16.88 5.51 -0.31
N GLN A 79 -17.56 5.85 0.79
CA GLN A 79 -17.42 7.15 1.48
C GLN A 79 -17.55 8.33 0.49
N ASN A 80 -16.50 9.15 0.34
CA ASN A 80 -16.46 10.30 -0.58
C ASN A 80 -15.92 9.95 -1.98
N SER A 81 -15.58 8.69 -2.24
CA SER A 81 -14.97 8.25 -3.49
C SER A 81 -15.97 7.54 -4.40
N LEU A 82 -15.91 7.83 -5.69
CA LEU A 82 -16.74 7.23 -6.73
C LEU A 82 -15.86 6.54 -7.78
N TRP A 83 -16.10 5.26 -8.04
CA TRP A 83 -15.26 4.45 -8.93
C TRP A 83 -16.04 3.88 -10.09
N LEU A 84 -15.53 4.04 -11.30
CA LEU A 84 -16.14 3.50 -12.52
C LEU A 84 -15.80 2.01 -12.71
N LEU A 85 -16.79 1.13 -12.60
CA LEU A 85 -16.74 -0.28 -12.95
C LEU A 85 -17.37 -0.51 -14.32
N ARG A 86 -16.60 -1.05 -15.25
CA ARG A 86 -17.05 -1.47 -16.59
C ARG A 86 -17.31 -2.98 -16.62
N ALA A 87 -18.41 -3.38 -17.24
CA ALA A 87 -18.69 -4.80 -17.49
C ALA A 87 -17.62 -5.44 -18.37
N GLN A 88 -17.45 -6.76 -18.23
CA GLN A 88 -16.44 -7.61 -18.86
C GLN A 88 -14.97 -7.26 -18.52
N LYS A 89 -14.69 -6.04 -18.05
CA LYS A 89 -13.37 -5.59 -17.57
C LYS A 89 -13.21 -5.70 -16.05
N HIS A 90 -14.24 -5.30 -15.30
CA HIS A 90 -14.17 -5.28 -13.83
C HIS A 90 -15.14 -6.27 -13.20
N PHE A 91 -16.31 -6.49 -13.80
CA PHE A 91 -17.29 -7.47 -13.33
C PHE A 91 -17.90 -8.23 -14.51
N LYS A 92 -18.38 -9.45 -14.24
CA LYS A 92 -19.12 -10.28 -15.19
C LYS A 92 -20.35 -10.82 -14.52
N LEU A 93 -21.49 -10.71 -15.20
CA LEU A 93 -22.72 -11.36 -14.77
C LEU A 93 -22.89 -12.64 -15.57
N GLN A 94 -23.16 -13.74 -14.87
CA GLN A 94 -23.53 -15.00 -15.46
C GLN A 94 -25.01 -14.95 -15.78
N VAL A 95 -25.31 -14.86 -17.07
CA VAL A 95 -26.65 -14.91 -17.62
C VAL A 95 -26.65 -15.92 -18.74
N ASP A 96 -27.56 -16.90 -18.69
CA ASP A 96 -27.77 -17.85 -19.76
C ASP A 96 -29.08 -17.48 -20.51
N PRO A 97 -28.98 -16.83 -21.67
CA PRO A 97 -30.16 -16.43 -22.44
C PRO A 97 -31.00 -17.62 -22.90
N THR A 98 -30.39 -18.79 -23.09
CA THR A 98 -31.06 -20.00 -23.56
C THR A 98 -31.97 -20.56 -22.46
N VAL A 99 -31.47 -20.59 -21.22
CA VAL A 99 -32.24 -21.04 -20.06
C VAL A 99 -33.41 -20.09 -19.81
N LEU A 100 -33.19 -18.78 -19.86
CA LEU A 100 -34.25 -17.78 -19.67
C LEU A 100 -35.32 -17.85 -20.78
N ALA A 101 -34.92 -18.06 -22.04
CA ALA A 101 -35.85 -18.25 -23.14
C ALA A 101 -36.70 -19.53 -22.97
N LEU A 102 -36.09 -20.61 -22.45
CA LEU A 102 -36.80 -21.85 -22.15
C LEU A 102 -37.77 -21.69 -20.97
N GLU A 103 -37.41 -20.90 -19.95
CA GLU A 103 -38.34 -20.56 -18.88
C GLU A 103 -39.52 -19.72 -19.40
N ALA A 104 -39.24 -18.76 -20.28
CA ALA A 104 -40.25 -17.93 -20.94
C ALA A 104 -41.29 -18.79 -21.69
N SER A 105 -40.84 -19.82 -22.43
CA SER A 105 -41.76 -20.70 -23.17
C SER A 105 -42.63 -21.55 -22.24
N LYS A 106 -42.11 -21.95 -21.07
CA LYS A 106 -42.84 -22.78 -20.09
C LYS A 106 -43.92 -22.01 -19.34
N ILE A 107 -43.86 -20.67 -19.26
CA ILE A 107 -44.88 -19.86 -18.57
C ILE A 107 -46.27 -20.09 -19.17
N GLY A 108 -46.37 -20.22 -20.50
CA GLY A 108 -47.63 -20.52 -21.19
C GLY A 108 -48.14 -21.93 -20.91
N GLU A 109 -47.23 -22.91 -20.86
CA GLU A 109 -47.56 -24.34 -20.68
C GLU A 109 -48.15 -24.67 -19.31
N LYS A 110 -47.99 -23.81 -18.29
CA LYS A 110 -48.57 -23.99 -16.95
C LYS A 110 -50.10 -23.88 -16.92
N LYS A 111 -50.74 -23.26 -17.92
CA LYS A 111 -52.20 -23.12 -18.02
C LYS A 111 -52.82 -24.26 -18.83
N SER A 112 -54.08 -24.60 -18.56
CA SER A 112 -54.79 -25.60 -19.37
C SER A 112 -54.99 -25.11 -20.81
N VAL A 113 -55.09 -26.04 -21.77
CA VAL A 113 -55.28 -25.70 -23.20
C VAL A 113 -56.51 -24.82 -23.42
N TYR A 114 -57.58 -25.04 -22.66
CA TYR A 114 -58.80 -24.23 -22.75
C TYR A 114 -58.64 -22.84 -22.12
N GLN A 115 -57.85 -22.70 -21.06
CA GLN A 115 -57.49 -21.37 -20.52
C GLN A 115 -56.62 -20.59 -21.51
N GLN A 116 -55.69 -21.25 -22.19
CA GLN A 116 -54.89 -20.62 -23.24
C GLN A 116 -55.76 -20.16 -24.42
N LEU A 117 -56.74 -20.97 -24.82
CA LEU A 117 -57.73 -20.60 -25.84
C LEU A 117 -58.64 -19.44 -25.40
N TYR A 118 -59.09 -19.44 -24.14
CA TYR A 118 -59.89 -18.35 -23.59
C TYR A 118 -59.10 -17.03 -23.58
N ASP A 119 -57.87 -17.05 -23.08
CA ASP A 119 -56.97 -15.89 -23.08
C ASP A 119 -56.72 -15.38 -24.51
N TRP A 120 -56.60 -16.29 -25.48
CA TRP A 120 -56.43 -15.96 -26.90
C TRP A 120 -57.65 -15.30 -27.54
N LEU A 121 -58.85 -15.85 -27.32
CA LEU A 121 -60.09 -15.28 -27.86
C LEU A 121 -60.45 -13.94 -27.21
N THR A 122 -60.12 -13.77 -25.93
CA THR A 122 -60.44 -12.55 -25.16
C THR A 122 -59.33 -11.50 -25.17
N LEU A 123 -58.20 -11.78 -25.83
CA LEU A 123 -56.99 -10.95 -25.84
C LEU A 123 -56.50 -10.59 -24.41
N ASN A 124 -56.82 -11.44 -23.42
CA ASN A 124 -56.53 -11.17 -22.01
C ASN A 124 -55.16 -11.73 -21.61
N TYR A 125 -54.12 -10.96 -21.90
CA TYR A 125 -52.74 -11.32 -21.61
C TYR A 125 -52.16 -10.39 -20.54
N PRO A 126 -52.28 -10.74 -19.24
CA PRO A 126 -51.64 -9.94 -18.19
C PRO A 126 -50.13 -9.95 -18.41
N LYS A 127 -49.49 -8.81 -18.15
CA LYS A 127 -48.04 -8.68 -18.22
C LYS A 127 -47.41 -9.63 -17.20
N VAL A 128 -46.57 -10.54 -17.67
CA VAL A 128 -45.80 -11.48 -16.83
C VAL A 128 -44.32 -11.23 -17.07
N GLU A 129 -43.61 -10.84 -16.02
CA GLU A 129 -42.18 -10.64 -16.06
C GLU A 129 -41.46 -11.95 -15.73
N ILE A 130 -40.40 -12.28 -16.48
CA ILE A 130 -39.55 -13.43 -16.16
C ILE A 130 -38.77 -13.10 -14.88
N PRO A 131 -38.83 -13.94 -13.83
CA PRO A 131 -38.04 -13.73 -12.63
C PRO A 131 -36.56 -13.83 -12.99
N PHE A 132 -35.82 -12.75 -12.77
CA PHE A 132 -34.42 -12.68 -13.13
C PHE A 132 -33.60 -12.13 -11.97
N SER A 133 -32.52 -12.82 -11.65
CA SER A 133 -31.56 -12.43 -10.63
C SER A 133 -30.16 -12.72 -11.18
N PRO A 134 -29.48 -11.71 -11.73
CA PRO A 134 -28.16 -11.91 -12.32
C PRO A 134 -27.17 -12.39 -11.26
N ALA A 135 -26.45 -13.46 -11.56
CA ALA A 135 -25.39 -13.96 -10.69
C ALA A 135 -24.07 -13.28 -11.03
N LEU A 136 -23.40 -12.69 -10.04
CA LEU A 136 -22.08 -12.13 -10.23
C LEU A 136 -21.04 -13.25 -10.31
N ASP A 137 -20.19 -13.24 -11.33
CA ASP A 137 -18.99 -14.08 -11.32
C ASP A 137 -18.04 -13.54 -10.25
N ARG A 138 -18.17 -14.11 -9.05
CA ARG A 138 -17.47 -13.64 -7.86
C ARG A 138 -15.95 -13.75 -8.04
N LYS A 139 -15.47 -14.85 -8.62
CA LYS A 139 -14.04 -15.09 -8.85
C LYS A 139 -13.45 -14.11 -9.85
N PHE A 140 -14.10 -13.92 -10.99
CA PHE A 140 -13.65 -12.95 -12.00
C PHE A 140 -13.65 -11.53 -11.43
N THR A 141 -14.73 -11.13 -10.77
CA THR A 141 -14.91 -9.77 -10.26
C THR A 141 -13.94 -9.46 -9.13
N GLN A 142 -13.72 -10.40 -8.20
CA GLN A 142 -12.72 -10.24 -7.14
C GLN A 142 -11.33 -9.97 -7.71
N THR A 143 -10.85 -10.78 -8.66
CA THR A 143 -9.52 -10.60 -9.26
C THR A 143 -9.36 -9.23 -9.92
N ASN A 144 -10.38 -8.75 -10.64
CA ASN A 144 -10.29 -7.51 -11.42
C ASN A 144 -10.60 -6.23 -10.62
N VAL A 145 -11.15 -6.35 -9.41
CA VAL A 145 -11.43 -5.22 -8.52
C VAL A 145 -10.46 -5.20 -7.31
N ALA A 146 -9.76 -6.30 -7.01
CA ALA A 146 -8.82 -6.43 -5.89
C ALA A 146 -7.75 -5.32 -5.85
N ALA A 147 -7.11 -4.99 -6.97
CA ALA A 147 -6.06 -3.95 -7.01
C ALA A 147 -6.61 -2.53 -6.80
N ARG A 148 -7.91 -2.30 -7.02
CA ARG A 148 -8.59 -1.04 -6.67
C ARG A 148 -9.04 -1.06 -5.22
N LEU A 149 -9.49 -2.22 -4.74
CA LEU A 149 -9.89 -2.43 -3.36
C LEU A 149 -8.70 -2.41 -2.41
N SER A 150 -7.51 -2.86 -2.78
CA SER A 150 -6.30 -2.72 -1.96
C SER A 150 -5.93 -1.26 -1.70
N LYS A 151 -6.37 -0.32 -2.55
CA LYS A 151 -6.22 1.13 -2.33
C LYS A 151 -7.25 1.71 -1.35
N ILE A 152 -8.32 0.98 -1.06
CA ILE A 152 -9.49 1.43 -0.28
C ILE A 152 -9.58 0.69 1.06
N ALA A 153 -9.41 -0.62 1.03
CA ALA A 153 -9.17 -1.46 2.17
C ALA A 153 -7.76 -1.13 2.66
N SER A 154 -7.67 -0.15 3.54
CA SER A 154 -6.47 0.04 4.34
C SER A 154 -6.40 -1.15 5.30
N ASN A 155 -6.02 -2.33 4.80
CA ASN A 155 -5.61 -3.44 5.62
C ASN A 155 -4.24 -3.03 6.16
N ARG A 156 -4.24 -2.23 7.23
CA ARG A 156 -3.01 -1.97 7.96
C ARG A 156 -2.66 -3.26 8.67
N ILE A 157 -1.56 -3.84 8.25
CA ILE A 157 -0.95 -4.96 8.94
C ILE A 157 0.00 -4.32 9.95
N TYR A 158 -0.35 -4.40 11.22
CA TYR A 158 0.59 -4.10 12.28
C TYR A 158 1.27 -5.40 12.67
N ALA A 159 2.58 -5.44 12.58
CA ALA A 159 3.38 -6.49 13.18
C ALA A 159 3.88 -6.00 14.52
N ARG A 160 3.58 -6.73 15.58
CA ARG A 160 4.27 -6.63 16.86
C ARG A 160 5.18 -7.84 17.01
N PRO A 161 6.51 -7.67 17.06
CA PRO A 161 7.40 -8.79 17.34
C PRO A 161 7.07 -9.40 18.71
N LEU A 162 6.96 -10.73 18.77
CA LEU A 162 6.82 -11.52 19.99
C LEU A 162 8.17 -12.16 20.33
N ALA A 163 8.30 -12.75 21.53
CA ALA A 163 9.50 -13.50 21.89
C ALA A 163 9.76 -14.65 20.88
N GLY A 164 11.02 -14.84 20.50
CA GLY A 164 11.42 -15.85 19.51
C GLY A 164 11.21 -15.41 18.06
N THR A 165 10.80 -16.32 17.19
CA THR A 165 10.57 -16.07 15.75
C THR A 165 9.10 -15.79 15.45
N GLN A 166 8.30 -15.34 16.42
CA GLN A 166 6.87 -15.07 16.25
C GLN A 166 6.58 -13.58 16.06
N VAL A 167 5.56 -13.28 15.28
CA VAL A 167 5.03 -11.94 15.07
C VAL A 167 3.52 -11.98 15.26
N GLU A 168 3.00 -11.09 16.11
CA GLU A 168 1.57 -10.84 16.21
C GLU A 168 1.18 -9.90 15.07
N LEU A 169 0.47 -10.42 14.08
CA LEU A 169 -0.14 -9.63 13.03
C LEU A 169 -1.52 -9.18 13.49
N THR A 170 -1.68 -7.87 13.63
CA THR A 170 -2.99 -7.24 13.78
C THR A 170 -3.40 -6.73 12.41
N TYR A 171 -4.45 -7.32 11.87
CA TYR A 171 -5.10 -6.82 10.66
C TYR A 171 -6.15 -5.82 11.11
N GLU A 172 -5.89 -4.54 10.87
CA GLU A 172 -6.90 -3.49 11.00
C GLU A 172 -7.40 -3.16 9.61
N SER A 173 -8.66 -3.50 9.33
CA SER A 173 -9.32 -3.04 8.11
C SER A 173 -9.94 -1.67 8.36
N LYS A 174 -9.25 -0.59 7.99
CA LYS A 174 -9.92 0.70 7.78
C LYS A 174 -10.44 0.71 6.35
N GLY A 175 -11.61 0.12 6.14
CA GLY A 175 -12.26 0.02 4.83
C GLY A 175 -13.23 -1.15 4.73
N ALA A 176 -14.00 -1.22 3.64
CA ALA A 176 -14.79 -2.41 3.34
C ALA A 176 -13.88 -3.56 2.88
N SER A 177 -14.06 -4.76 3.45
CA SER A 177 -13.37 -5.96 2.95
C SER A 177 -13.77 -6.27 1.51
N ILE A 178 -12.92 -7.02 0.78
CA ILE A 178 -13.27 -7.49 -0.57
C ILE A 178 -14.60 -8.23 -0.53
N ASP A 179 -14.83 -9.10 0.47
CA ASP A 179 -16.10 -9.78 0.65
C ASP A 179 -17.27 -8.82 0.85
N ALA A 180 -17.13 -7.78 1.69
CA ALA A 180 -18.19 -6.81 1.91
C ALA A 180 -18.55 -6.03 0.62
N VAL A 181 -17.57 -5.76 -0.25
CA VAL A 181 -17.81 -5.12 -1.54
C VAL A 181 -18.51 -6.07 -2.51
N MET A 182 -18.09 -7.33 -2.53
CA MET A 182 -18.78 -8.37 -3.33
C MET A 182 -20.23 -8.54 -2.88
N ASP A 183 -20.46 -8.61 -1.58
CA ASP A 183 -21.80 -8.73 -1.00
C ASP A 183 -22.65 -7.51 -1.34
N ALA A 184 -22.09 -6.30 -1.32
CA ALA A 184 -22.78 -5.07 -1.69
C ALA A 184 -23.12 -5.01 -3.20
N LEU A 185 -22.21 -5.45 -4.08
CA LEU A 185 -22.44 -5.57 -5.52
C LEU A 185 -23.54 -6.59 -5.82
N GLU A 186 -23.44 -7.79 -5.23
CA GLU A 186 -24.46 -8.83 -5.38
C GLU A 186 -25.82 -8.38 -4.86
N ALA A 187 -25.87 -7.75 -3.68
CA ALA A 187 -27.11 -7.22 -3.12
C ALA A 187 -27.72 -6.12 -4.00
N SER A 188 -26.89 -5.28 -4.61
CA SER A 188 -27.37 -4.21 -5.51
C SER A 188 -27.92 -4.78 -6.81
N PHE A 189 -27.23 -5.75 -7.42
CA PHE A 189 -27.71 -6.40 -8.65
C PHE A 189 -28.97 -7.24 -8.45
N ARG A 190 -29.20 -7.77 -7.23
CA ARG A 190 -30.47 -8.41 -6.87
C ARG A 190 -31.61 -7.41 -6.66
N LYS A 191 -31.34 -6.25 -6.05
CA LYS A 191 -32.35 -5.24 -5.75
C LYS A 191 -32.76 -4.41 -6.96
N ASP A 192 -31.82 -4.14 -7.86
CA ASP A 192 -32.02 -3.35 -9.07
C ASP A 192 -31.41 -4.08 -10.28
N PRO A 193 -32.12 -5.10 -10.82
CA PRO A 193 -31.65 -5.82 -12.00
C PRO A 193 -31.51 -4.93 -13.23
N LEU A 194 -32.21 -3.79 -13.30
CA LEU A 194 -32.16 -2.85 -14.43
C LEU A 194 -30.98 -1.87 -14.32
N LEU A 195 -30.29 -1.85 -13.18
CA LEU A 195 -29.25 -0.88 -12.86
C LEU A 195 -29.73 0.57 -13.03
N GLU A 196 -30.98 0.90 -12.69
CA GLU A 196 -31.51 2.26 -12.83
C GLU A 196 -30.68 3.28 -12.04
N ARG A 197 -30.24 2.92 -10.84
CA ARG A 197 -29.47 3.83 -9.97
C ARG A 197 -27.99 3.90 -10.36
N ARG A 198 -27.45 2.91 -11.09
CA ARG A 198 -26.03 2.71 -11.49
C ARG A 198 -24.97 3.02 -10.42
N VAL A 199 -25.35 3.13 -9.15
CA VAL A 199 -24.48 3.47 -8.02
C VAL A 199 -24.67 2.43 -6.94
N VAL A 200 -23.58 1.76 -6.58
CA VAL A 200 -23.52 0.75 -5.52
C VAL A 200 -22.85 1.36 -4.31
N ASP A 201 -23.65 1.59 -3.27
CA ASP A 201 -23.18 2.11 -1.99
C ASP A 201 -22.55 0.97 -1.17
N VAL A 202 -21.23 1.05 -0.95
CA VAL A 202 -20.51 0.11 -0.09
C VAL A 202 -20.39 0.72 1.30
N VAL A 203 -21.14 0.17 2.25
CA VAL A 203 -21.06 0.56 3.66
C VAL A 203 -19.78 -0.05 4.27
N PRO A 204 -18.87 0.73 4.86
CA PRO A 204 -17.79 0.18 5.66
C PRO A 204 -18.40 -0.64 6.80
N ARG A 205 -18.07 -1.93 6.92
CA ARG A 205 -18.27 -2.61 8.21
C ARG A 205 -17.22 -2.07 9.18
N ASP A 206 -17.60 -1.95 10.45
CA ASP A 206 -16.68 -1.54 11.52
C ASP A 206 -15.36 -2.31 11.42
N ALA A 207 -14.25 -1.62 11.69
CA ALA A 207 -12.90 -2.15 11.59
C ALA A 207 -12.77 -3.45 12.40
N ALA A 208 -12.94 -4.59 11.74
CA ALA A 208 -12.76 -5.88 12.36
C ALA A 208 -11.26 -6.05 12.58
N THR A 209 -10.84 -5.87 13.83
CA THR A 209 -9.47 -6.11 14.24
C THR A 209 -9.32 -7.60 14.50
N SER A 210 -8.59 -8.31 13.65
CA SER A 210 -8.20 -9.69 13.93
C SER A 210 -6.73 -9.73 14.29
N ARG A 211 -6.40 -10.41 15.40
CA ARG A 211 -5.03 -10.63 15.84
C ARG A 211 -4.67 -12.08 15.59
N ARG A 212 -3.53 -12.31 14.97
CA ARG A 212 -2.99 -13.65 14.76
C ARG A 212 -1.50 -13.64 15.02
N ALA A 213 -1.06 -14.45 15.97
CA ALA A 213 0.35 -14.81 16.07
C ALA A 213 0.70 -15.74 14.91
N VAL A 214 1.64 -15.34 14.07
CA VAL A 214 2.23 -16.19 13.02
C VAL A 214 3.73 -16.30 13.25
N PRO A 215 4.33 -17.45 12.92
CA PRO A 215 5.77 -17.51 12.73
C PRO A 215 6.20 -16.46 11.69
N LEU A 216 7.30 -15.76 11.95
CA LEU A 216 7.92 -14.81 11.02
C LEU A 216 8.17 -15.43 9.64
N PHE A 217 8.38 -16.74 9.62
CA PHE A 217 8.67 -17.56 8.44
C PHE A 217 7.47 -18.39 7.95
N ASP A 218 6.25 -18.04 8.35
CA ASP A 218 5.04 -18.70 7.82
C ASP A 218 4.93 -18.47 6.30
N PRO A 219 4.83 -19.53 5.46
CA PRO A 219 4.82 -19.40 4.01
C PRO A 219 3.55 -18.74 3.44
N LYS A 220 2.49 -18.59 4.25
CA LYS A 220 1.21 -18.03 3.81
C LYS A 220 1.01 -16.59 4.28
N TYR A 221 1.56 -16.22 5.44
CA TYR A 221 1.33 -14.91 6.06
C TYR A 221 2.58 -14.28 6.69
N GLY A 222 3.74 -14.93 6.61
CA GLY A 222 5.01 -14.48 7.16
C GLY A 222 5.84 -13.69 6.16
N PHE A 223 6.77 -12.89 6.67
CA PHE A 223 7.74 -12.11 5.89
C PHE A 223 8.89 -13.01 5.46
N THR A 224 8.58 -14.00 4.62
CA THR A 224 9.53 -15.04 4.18
C THR A 224 10.40 -14.59 3.02
N VAL A 225 9.93 -13.63 2.22
CA VAL A 225 10.62 -13.17 1.02
C VAL A 225 11.57 -12.03 1.38
N VAL A 226 12.87 -12.24 1.13
CA VAL A 226 13.89 -11.18 1.21
C VAL A 226 13.86 -10.37 -0.07
N LEU A 227 13.44 -9.10 0.04
CA LEU A 227 13.39 -8.20 -1.12
C LEU A 227 14.75 -7.58 -1.41
N ALA A 228 15.44 -7.14 -0.36
CA ALA A 228 16.77 -6.57 -0.46
C ALA A 228 17.52 -6.74 0.85
N THR A 229 18.83 -6.95 0.76
CA THR A 229 19.72 -7.05 1.92
C THR A 229 21.01 -6.32 1.60
N LYS A 230 21.61 -5.70 2.62
CA LYS A 230 22.98 -5.19 2.56
C LYS A 230 23.67 -5.46 3.88
N SER A 231 24.94 -5.84 3.78
CA SER A 231 25.83 -5.95 4.92
C SER A 231 27.05 -5.05 4.75
N SER A 232 27.55 -4.53 5.85
CA SER A 232 28.80 -3.79 5.93
C SER A 232 29.60 -4.19 7.17
N VAL A 233 30.90 -3.92 7.16
CA VAL A 233 31.80 -4.18 8.29
C VAL A 233 31.94 -2.91 9.12
N VAL A 234 31.79 -3.03 10.43
CA VAL A 234 32.02 -1.95 11.40
C VAL A 234 33.49 -1.99 11.82
N GLU A 235 34.29 -1.08 11.26
CA GLU A 235 35.72 -0.95 11.58
C GLU A 235 35.89 0.07 12.72
N SER A 236 35.79 -0.39 13.97
CA SER A 236 36.01 0.44 15.17
C SER A 236 36.80 -0.34 16.22
N ALA A 237 37.72 0.33 16.91
CA ALA A 237 38.39 -0.22 18.08
C ALA A 237 37.65 0.08 19.40
N ASP A 238 36.66 0.98 19.37
CA ASP A 238 35.88 1.38 20.54
C ASP A 238 34.61 0.51 20.67
N PRO A 239 34.45 -0.29 21.75
CA PRO A 239 33.26 -1.10 22.00
C PRO A 239 31.98 -0.26 22.08
N SER A 240 32.06 0.98 22.55
CA SER A 240 30.90 1.87 22.68
C SER A 240 30.28 2.20 21.32
N THR A 241 31.07 2.21 20.24
CA THR A 241 30.56 2.36 18.87
C THR A 241 29.71 1.16 18.46
N PHE A 242 30.10 -0.06 18.83
CA PHE A 242 29.29 -1.26 18.59
C PHE A 242 27.99 -1.20 19.38
N ASP A 243 28.06 -0.84 20.67
CA ASP A 243 26.87 -0.71 21.52
C ASP A 243 25.83 0.28 20.95
N ASN A 244 26.30 1.41 20.44
CA ASN A 244 25.45 2.41 19.79
C ASN A 244 24.74 1.86 18.54
N ILE A 245 25.46 1.12 17.70
CA ILE A 245 24.90 0.50 16.49
C ILE A 245 23.93 -0.62 16.87
N VAL A 246 24.26 -1.45 17.87
CA VAL A 246 23.35 -2.50 18.38
C VAL A 246 22.05 -1.90 18.87
N LEU A 247 22.10 -0.82 19.66
CA LEU A 247 20.90 -0.14 20.14
C LEU A 247 20.06 0.42 19.00
N ALA A 248 20.69 1.05 17.99
CA ALA A 248 19.98 1.55 16.82
C ALA A 248 19.35 0.40 16.00
N CYS A 249 20.06 -0.72 15.82
CA CYS A 249 19.51 -1.93 15.19
C CYS A 249 18.30 -2.47 15.94
N GLN A 250 18.36 -2.54 17.27
CA GLN A 250 17.24 -3.01 18.11
C GLN A 250 16.00 -2.13 17.96
N ARG A 251 16.18 -0.81 17.80
CA ARG A 251 15.07 0.13 17.59
C ARG A 251 14.43 0.02 16.21
N ILE A 252 15.21 -0.31 15.18
CA ILE A 252 14.72 -0.43 13.79
C ILE A 252 14.17 -1.82 13.50
N SER A 253 14.78 -2.87 14.06
CA SER A 253 14.42 -4.25 13.75
C SER A 253 13.03 -4.58 14.25
N GLY A 254 12.15 -5.02 13.34
CA GLY A 254 10.75 -5.28 13.62
C GLY A 254 9.80 -4.17 13.17
N VAL A 255 10.30 -3.02 12.70
CA VAL A 255 9.45 -1.96 12.16
C VAL A 255 8.72 -2.44 10.89
N MET A 256 7.41 -2.25 10.88
CA MET A 256 6.52 -2.55 9.75
C MET A 256 6.12 -1.27 9.03
N LEU A 257 6.23 -1.25 7.71
CA LEU A 257 5.74 -0.18 6.86
C LEU A 257 4.68 -0.73 5.91
N ASN A 258 3.42 -0.36 6.10
CA ASN A 258 2.36 -0.66 5.14
C ASN A 258 2.51 0.23 3.89
N PRO A 259 1.85 -0.12 2.78
CA PRO A 259 1.74 0.78 1.64
C PRO A 259 1.29 2.19 2.08
N GLY A 260 2.05 3.20 1.67
CA GLY A 260 1.87 4.61 2.03
C GLY A 260 2.50 5.05 3.35
N ASP A 261 2.96 4.13 4.23
CA ASP A 261 3.61 4.51 5.50
C ASP A 261 4.97 5.15 5.25
N ILE A 262 5.32 6.11 6.12
CA ILE A 262 6.59 6.85 6.09
C ILE A 262 7.47 6.40 7.23
N PHE A 263 8.69 5.98 6.90
CA PHE A 263 9.78 5.79 7.82
C PHE A 263 10.58 7.09 8.01
N SER A 264 11.01 7.32 9.25
CA SER A 264 11.98 8.37 9.62
C SER A 264 13.00 7.72 10.53
N PHE A 265 14.27 7.79 10.13
CA PHE A 265 15.37 7.17 10.87
C PHE A 265 15.49 7.79 12.25
N ASN A 266 15.52 9.13 12.34
CA ASN A 266 15.65 9.84 13.61
C ASN A 266 14.45 9.61 14.52
N ARG A 267 13.22 9.52 14.00
CA ARG A 267 12.03 9.23 14.82
C ARG A 267 12.07 7.84 15.43
N VAL A 268 12.53 6.84 14.67
CA VAL A 268 12.58 5.44 15.12
C VAL A 268 13.76 5.20 16.06
N VAL A 269 14.94 5.72 15.70
CA VAL A 269 16.15 5.54 16.49
C VAL A 269 16.17 6.45 17.71
N GLY A 270 15.50 7.60 17.69
CA GLY A 270 15.53 8.59 18.76
C GLY A 270 16.85 9.36 18.81
N GLU A 271 16.88 10.40 19.65
CA GLU A 271 18.06 11.26 19.81
C GLU A 271 19.26 10.49 20.38
N ARG A 272 20.46 10.75 19.84
CA ARG A 272 21.71 10.12 20.27
C ARG A 272 22.26 10.78 21.54
N THR A 273 21.54 10.62 22.64
CA THR A 273 21.95 11.12 23.97
C THR A 273 22.27 9.99 24.95
N ILE A 274 23.00 10.31 26.02
CA ILE A 274 23.29 9.36 27.11
C ILE A 274 22.00 8.87 27.76
N ARG A 275 21.03 9.78 27.98
CA ARG A 275 19.69 9.44 28.48
C ARG A 275 18.94 8.52 27.51
N GLY A 276 19.16 8.68 26.21
CA GLY A 276 18.67 7.79 25.17
C GLY A 276 19.37 6.42 25.12
N GLY A 277 20.30 6.13 26.03
CA GLY A 277 21.03 4.86 26.12
C GLY A 277 22.28 4.79 25.25
N PHE A 278 22.60 5.84 24.50
CA PHE A 278 23.80 5.90 23.67
C PHE A 278 25.03 6.24 24.51
N LYS A 279 26.19 5.78 24.05
CA LYS A 279 27.48 5.94 24.71
C LYS A 279 28.35 6.92 23.94
N ALA A 280 29.14 7.69 24.68
CA ALA A 280 30.22 8.52 24.14
C ALA A 280 31.37 7.63 23.67
N SER A 281 31.77 7.76 22.41
CA SER A 281 32.84 6.96 21.82
C SER A 281 33.79 7.79 20.96
N GLY A 282 34.89 7.18 20.52
CA GLY A 282 35.91 7.82 19.70
C GLY A 282 36.71 8.90 20.43
N SER A 283 37.70 9.47 19.73
CA SER A 283 38.65 10.44 20.32
C SER A 283 37.99 11.74 20.79
N ARG A 284 36.87 12.13 20.17
CA ARG A 284 36.09 13.33 20.55
C ARG A 284 35.00 13.05 21.59
N ARG A 285 34.85 11.80 22.05
CA ARG A 285 33.83 11.39 23.02
C ARG A 285 32.41 11.82 22.59
N ALA A 286 32.13 11.75 21.29
CA ALA A 286 30.80 12.11 20.77
C ALA A 286 29.83 10.95 21.02
N VAL A 287 28.58 11.28 21.34
CA VAL A 287 27.55 10.29 21.67
C VAL A 287 26.94 9.72 20.38
N GLY A 288 26.75 8.41 20.31
CA GLY A 288 26.07 7.76 19.18
C GLY A 288 26.90 7.62 17.90
N ILE A 289 28.24 7.69 17.96
CA ILE A 289 29.09 7.40 16.79
C ILE A 289 28.78 5.97 16.30
N GLY A 290 28.82 5.81 14.97
CA GLY A 290 28.54 4.55 14.28
C GLY A 290 27.12 4.45 13.74
N VAL A 291 26.16 5.18 14.34
CA VAL A 291 24.75 5.13 13.92
C VAL A 291 24.56 5.59 12.45
N GLY A 292 25.36 6.53 11.96
CA GLY A 292 25.32 6.96 10.55
C GLY A 292 25.76 5.88 9.53
N GLN A 293 26.51 4.87 9.97
CA GLN A 293 26.83 3.72 9.13
C GLN A 293 25.57 2.86 8.88
N LEU A 294 24.67 2.76 9.86
CA LEU A 294 23.41 2.03 9.71
C LEU A 294 22.48 2.72 8.71
N SER A 295 22.30 4.04 8.78
CA SER A 295 21.49 4.77 7.78
C SER A 295 22.02 4.59 6.36
N SER A 296 23.34 4.64 6.18
CA SER A 296 23.98 4.38 4.88
C SER A 296 23.81 2.93 4.42
N THR A 297 23.91 1.96 5.35
CA THR A 297 23.67 0.53 5.05
C THR A 297 22.22 0.26 4.67
N MET A 298 21.27 1.03 5.23
CA MET A 298 19.84 0.94 4.91
C MET A 298 19.47 1.50 3.54
N TYR A 299 20.15 2.56 3.10
CA TYR A 299 19.74 3.33 1.92
C TYR A 299 19.68 2.50 0.63
N GLU A 300 20.66 1.63 0.40
CA GLU A 300 20.68 0.77 -0.79
C GLU A 300 19.51 -0.23 -0.84
N PRO A 301 19.24 -1.04 0.20
CA PRO A 301 18.05 -1.87 0.24
C PRO A 301 16.76 -1.09 0.05
N VAL A 302 16.64 0.10 0.64
CA VAL A 302 15.47 0.98 0.48
C VAL A 302 15.27 1.38 -0.99
N LEU A 303 16.34 1.73 -1.70
CA LEU A 303 16.26 2.03 -3.14
C LEU A 303 15.89 0.80 -3.97
N ARG A 304 16.41 -0.39 -3.61
CA ARG A 304 16.17 -1.66 -4.33
C ARG A 304 14.75 -2.19 -4.19
N VAL A 305 14.05 -1.85 -3.10
CA VAL A 305 12.62 -2.20 -2.94
C VAL A 305 11.68 -1.20 -3.62
N GLY A 306 12.22 -0.13 -4.23
CA GLY A 306 11.42 0.85 -4.95
C GLY A 306 10.71 1.85 -4.05
N ALA A 307 11.14 1.97 -2.79
CA ALA A 307 10.60 3.01 -1.90
C ALA A 307 10.91 4.41 -2.46
N LYS A 308 10.04 5.37 -2.13
CA LYS A 308 10.24 6.77 -2.47
C LYS A 308 11.04 7.46 -1.38
N ILE A 309 12.17 8.03 -1.76
CA ILE A 309 12.99 8.82 -0.84
C ILE A 309 12.32 10.19 -0.69
N LEU A 310 11.96 10.53 0.55
CA LEU A 310 11.38 11.83 0.91
C LEU A 310 12.47 12.79 1.40
N GLU A 311 13.48 12.26 2.08
CA GLU A 311 14.62 13.01 2.57
C GLU A 311 15.84 12.10 2.62
N ARG A 312 16.95 12.60 2.07
CA ARG A 312 18.28 12.01 2.24
C ARG A 312 19.33 13.09 2.08
N HIS A 313 20.33 13.06 2.95
CA HIS A 313 21.52 13.88 2.86
C HIS A 313 22.75 13.01 2.62
N ARG A 314 23.69 13.49 1.83
CA ARG A 314 25.02 12.89 1.70
C ARG A 314 25.94 13.40 2.81
N HIS A 315 27.00 12.66 3.11
CA HIS A 315 28.06 13.18 3.96
C HIS A 315 28.80 14.33 3.25
N VAL A 316 29.30 15.29 4.03
CA VAL A 316 30.00 16.48 3.48
C VAL A 316 31.28 16.07 2.75
N PHE A 317 32.02 15.12 3.32
CA PHE A 317 33.28 14.63 2.80
C PHE A 317 33.14 13.15 2.46
N TRP A 318 33.76 12.75 1.35
CA TRP A 318 33.93 11.34 1.01
C TRP A 318 35.31 10.87 1.47
N TYR A 319 35.34 9.76 2.21
CA TYR A 319 36.57 9.14 2.67
C TYR A 319 36.73 7.79 1.94
N PRO A 320 37.80 7.60 1.15
CA PRO A 320 38.05 6.36 0.41
C PRO A 320 38.07 5.10 1.29
N GLU A 321 38.43 5.27 2.56
CA GLU A 321 38.43 4.25 3.59
C GLU A 321 37.03 3.79 4.05
N LEU A 322 35.95 4.51 3.69
CA LEU A 322 34.57 4.09 3.99
C LEU A 322 34.14 2.94 3.07
N LYS A 323 34.62 1.74 3.37
CA LYS A 323 34.34 0.51 2.59
C LYS A 323 32.90 0.01 2.73
N PHE A 324 32.08 0.60 3.60
CA PHE A 324 30.74 0.13 3.89
C PHE A 324 29.68 0.57 2.85
N THR A 325 29.96 1.56 2.03
CA THR A 325 29.06 2.03 0.96
C THR A 325 29.85 2.55 -0.25
N SER A 326 29.16 2.72 -1.38
CA SER A 326 29.72 3.37 -2.57
C SER A 326 29.38 4.86 -2.58
N PRO A 327 30.16 5.70 -3.27
CA PRO A 327 29.79 7.10 -3.48
C PRO A 327 28.39 7.19 -4.11
N GLY A 328 27.59 8.13 -3.61
CA GLY A 328 26.21 8.36 -4.04
C GLY A 328 25.18 7.40 -3.42
N LEU A 329 25.62 6.49 -2.55
CA LEU A 329 24.79 5.51 -1.85
C LEU A 329 24.92 5.59 -0.31
N ASP A 330 25.46 6.70 0.20
CA ASP A 330 25.51 7.01 1.62
C ASP A 330 24.29 7.82 2.07
N ALA A 331 23.94 7.76 3.35
CA ALA A 331 22.89 8.59 3.93
C ALA A 331 23.35 9.12 5.29
N ALA A 332 23.61 10.42 5.36
CA ALA A 332 23.99 11.13 6.57
C ALA A 332 22.75 11.47 7.40
N VAL A 333 22.89 11.31 8.72
CA VAL A 333 21.83 11.58 9.69
C VAL A 333 22.42 12.30 10.90
N THR A 334 21.69 13.29 11.41
CA THR A 334 22.05 14.08 12.60
C THR A 334 20.79 14.40 13.40
N ASP A 335 20.91 14.48 14.71
CA ASP A 335 19.77 14.80 15.57
C ASP A 335 19.23 16.20 15.25
N GLY A 336 17.91 16.31 15.11
CA GLY A 336 17.21 17.58 14.87
C GLY A 336 17.47 18.25 13.51
N ASN A 337 18.25 17.64 12.60
CA ASN A 337 18.59 18.24 11.32
C ASN A 337 18.47 17.27 10.14
N TRP A 338 19.45 16.41 9.91
CA TRP A 338 19.44 15.50 8.75
C TRP A 338 18.79 14.16 9.08
N ASP A 339 17.80 13.77 8.29
CA ASP A 339 17.12 12.48 8.43
C ASP A 339 17.22 11.64 7.14
N LEU A 340 17.01 10.33 7.29
CA LEU A 340 16.70 9.43 6.18
C LEU A 340 15.21 9.09 6.27
N ARG A 341 14.43 9.67 5.36
CA ARG A 341 12.98 9.46 5.29
C ARG A 341 12.59 8.85 3.96
N PHE A 342 11.76 7.82 4.02
CA PHE A 342 11.23 7.18 2.82
C PHE A 342 9.82 6.68 3.05
N GLN A 343 9.06 6.62 1.97
CA GLN A 343 7.70 6.11 1.94
C GLN A 343 7.68 4.74 1.25
N ASN A 344 6.95 3.79 1.83
CA ASN A 344 6.65 2.54 1.15
C ASN A 344 5.63 2.81 0.03
N GLU A 345 6.08 2.91 -1.22
CA GLU A 345 5.20 3.02 -2.39
C GLU A 345 4.86 1.66 -3.03
N THR A 346 5.29 0.55 -2.41
CA THR A 346 4.93 -0.78 -2.89
C THR A 346 3.52 -1.15 -2.42
N ASP A 347 2.86 -2.05 -3.14
CA ASP A 347 1.55 -2.60 -2.72
C ASP A 347 1.69 -3.65 -1.60
N LEU A 348 2.91 -3.88 -1.08
CA LEU A 348 3.21 -4.91 -0.10
C LEU A 348 3.73 -4.30 1.22
N PRO A 349 3.41 -4.92 2.38
CA PRO A 349 4.01 -4.50 3.64
C PRO A 349 5.51 -4.82 3.66
N LEU A 350 6.32 -3.91 4.22
CA LEU A 350 7.76 -4.06 4.37
C LEU A 350 8.13 -4.22 5.85
N LEU A 351 8.75 -5.35 6.18
CA LEU A 351 9.39 -5.57 7.46
C LEU A 351 10.87 -5.16 7.38
N LEU A 352 11.27 -4.27 8.27
CA LEU A 352 12.66 -3.84 8.39
C LEU A 352 13.36 -4.67 9.47
N LEU A 353 14.49 -5.28 9.12
CA LEU A 353 15.31 -6.06 10.04
C LEU A 353 16.73 -5.49 10.03
N ALA A 354 17.23 -5.16 11.22
CA ALA A 354 18.58 -4.66 11.42
C ALA A 354 19.28 -5.48 12.49
N SER A 355 20.54 -5.84 12.27
CA SER A 355 21.34 -6.55 13.27
C SER A 355 22.83 -6.26 13.11
N LEU A 356 23.55 -6.29 14.23
CA LEU A 356 25.01 -6.33 14.26
C LEU A 356 25.42 -7.64 14.91
N LYS A 357 26.11 -8.50 14.17
CA LYS A 357 26.68 -9.76 14.69
C LYS A 357 28.19 -9.72 14.53
N ALA A 358 28.91 -9.81 15.64
CA ALA A 358 30.34 -9.50 15.71
C ALA A 358 30.60 -8.10 15.12
N ASP A 359 31.22 -8.03 13.94
CA ASP A 359 31.53 -6.80 13.22
C ASP A 359 30.64 -6.55 12.00
N ARG A 360 29.68 -7.45 11.72
CA ARG A 360 28.87 -7.41 10.51
C ARG A 360 27.52 -6.78 10.79
N LEU A 361 27.35 -5.56 10.27
CA LEU A 361 26.10 -4.83 10.28
C LEU A 361 25.27 -5.26 9.08
N THR A 362 24.10 -5.83 9.30
CA THR A 362 23.20 -6.31 8.25
C THR A 362 21.85 -5.60 8.37
N PHE A 363 21.38 -5.06 7.25
CA PHE A 363 20.03 -4.56 7.09
C PHE A 363 19.31 -5.34 5.99
N GLU A 364 18.07 -5.73 6.26
CA GLU A 364 17.27 -6.56 5.39
C GLU A 364 15.83 -6.06 5.37
N ILE A 365 15.25 -6.01 4.17
CA ILE A 365 13.85 -5.70 3.96
C ILE A 365 13.16 -6.98 3.48
N ARG A 366 12.10 -7.37 4.18
CA ARG A 366 11.28 -8.52 3.81
C ARG A 366 9.84 -8.15 3.52
N SER A 367 9.18 -9.00 2.74
CA SER A 367 7.76 -8.92 2.47
C SER A 367 7.12 -10.30 2.39
N VAL A 368 5.81 -10.33 2.17
CA VAL A 368 4.99 -11.55 2.07
C VAL A 368 5.11 -12.23 0.71
N GLN A 369 5.54 -11.51 -0.33
CA GLN A 369 5.78 -12.03 -1.67
C GLN A 369 6.79 -11.14 -2.42
N GLU A 370 7.28 -11.60 -3.57
CA GLU A 370 8.13 -10.77 -4.45
C GLU A 370 7.29 -9.72 -5.20
N PRO A 371 7.80 -8.49 -5.39
CA PRO A 371 7.21 -7.53 -6.31
C PRO A 371 7.40 -7.98 -7.77
N PRO A 372 6.55 -7.52 -8.71
CA PRO A 372 6.64 -7.90 -10.14
C PRO A 372 7.86 -7.28 -10.86
N PHE A 373 8.68 -6.51 -10.15
CA PHE A 373 9.83 -5.80 -10.67
C PHE A 373 11.11 -6.16 -9.92
N LYS A 374 12.25 -5.87 -10.55
CA LYS A 374 13.58 -5.88 -9.95
C LYS A 374 14.24 -4.53 -10.21
N ILE A 375 14.94 -4.00 -9.21
CA ILE A 375 15.68 -2.74 -9.34
C ILE A 375 17.18 -3.01 -9.23
N GLU A 376 17.93 -2.44 -10.17
CA GLU A 376 19.39 -2.41 -10.14
C GLU A 376 19.88 -0.98 -9.95
N LEU A 377 20.90 -0.82 -9.11
CA LEU A 377 21.52 0.46 -8.81
C LEU A 377 22.80 0.61 -9.64
N HIS A 378 22.97 1.76 -10.24
CA HIS A 378 24.12 2.09 -11.08
C HIS A 378 24.73 3.42 -10.60
N PRO A 379 25.64 3.39 -9.60
CA PRO A 379 26.49 4.54 -9.31
C PRO A 379 27.37 4.81 -10.53
N GLY A 380 27.35 6.05 -11.01
CA GLY A 380 28.21 6.50 -12.11
C GLY A 380 29.67 6.55 -11.71
N LYS A 381 30.54 6.74 -12.70
CA LYS A 381 31.98 6.93 -12.46
C LYS A 381 32.19 8.25 -11.68
N PRO A 382 32.84 8.21 -10.50
CA PRO A 382 33.04 9.41 -9.70
C PRO A 382 34.06 10.35 -10.36
N LEU A 383 33.70 11.62 -10.47
CA LEU A 383 34.62 12.69 -10.87
C LEU A 383 35.35 13.19 -9.62
N LYS A 384 36.64 12.88 -9.51
CA LYS A 384 37.48 13.31 -8.38
C LYS A 384 37.91 14.76 -8.53
N ILE A 385 37.90 15.49 -7.42
CA ILE A 385 38.32 16.89 -7.34
C ILE A 385 39.51 16.96 -6.37
N PRO A 386 40.75 17.14 -6.87
CA PRO A 386 41.93 17.12 -6.01
C PRO A 386 41.91 18.27 -5.00
N PHE A 387 42.45 18.00 -3.81
CA PHE A 387 42.70 19.02 -2.80
C PHE A 387 44.01 19.76 -3.08
N LYS A 388 44.15 20.95 -2.50
CA LYS A 388 45.41 21.71 -2.52
C LYS A 388 46.15 21.57 -1.19
N THR A 389 47.45 21.83 -1.21
CA THR A 389 48.26 21.88 0.01
C THR A 389 48.58 23.33 0.35
N ASP A 390 48.12 23.76 1.52
CA ASP A 390 48.43 25.05 2.11
C ASP A 390 49.73 24.92 2.91
N TRP A 391 50.80 25.49 2.35
CA TRP A 391 52.16 25.43 2.91
C TRP A 391 52.36 26.56 3.92
N VAL A 392 52.55 26.22 5.19
CA VAL A 392 52.72 27.18 6.28
C VAL A 392 54.16 27.15 6.77
N LYS A 393 54.87 28.28 6.69
CA LYS A 393 56.25 28.38 7.17
C LYS A 393 56.28 28.37 8.71
N ASP A 394 57.13 27.52 9.30
CA ASP A 394 57.32 27.41 10.74
C ASP A 394 58.80 27.12 11.06
N THR A 395 59.44 28.01 11.82
CA THR A 395 60.85 27.91 12.21
C THR A 395 61.13 26.75 13.17
N ARG A 396 60.10 26.17 13.78
CA ARG A 396 60.21 25.00 14.68
C ARG A 396 60.32 23.69 13.92
N VAL A 397 59.99 23.68 12.63
CA VAL A 397 60.17 22.50 11.77
C VAL A 397 61.62 22.46 11.31
N ARG A 398 62.31 21.33 11.55
CA ARG A 398 63.70 21.14 11.12
C ARG A 398 63.79 21.22 9.60
N SER A 399 64.93 21.70 9.10
CA SER A 399 65.16 21.76 7.65
C SER A 399 65.07 20.35 7.04
N GLY A 400 64.27 20.20 5.99
CA GLY A 400 64.00 18.90 5.34
C GLY A 400 62.79 18.16 5.90
N ASP A 401 62.34 18.48 7.11
CA ASP A 401 61.15 17.87 7.71
C ASP A 401 59.87 18.57 7.26
N GLN A 402 58.77 17.82 7.25
CA GLN A 402 57.42 18.33 7.04
C GLN A 402 56.53 17.85 8.17
N ARG A 403 55.65 18.72 8.67
CA ARG A 403 54.63 18.35 9.65
C ARG A 403 53.25 18.57 9.06
N VAL A 404 52.50 17.48 8.85
CA VAL A 404 51.12 17.56 8.39
C VAL A 404 50.22 17.90 9.58
N ASP A 405 49.67 19.11 9.59
CA ASP A 405 48.72 19.55 10.61
C ASP A 405 47.29 19.10 10.26
N ILE A 406 46.92 19.16 8.97
CA ILE A 406 45.60 18.72 8.47
C ILE A 406 45.80 17.86 7.23
N THR A 407 45.26 16.64 7.26
CA THR A 407 45.21 15.77 6.07
C THR A 407 44.16 16.28 5.09
N GLY A 408 44.57 16.43 3.83
CA GLY A 408 43.70 16.82 2.73
C GLY A 408 42.73 15.70 2.34
N ILE A 409 41.57 16.08 1.83
CA ILE A 409 40.50 15.18 1.39
C ILE A 409 40.12 15.56 -0.04
N GLU A 410 40.18 14.59 -0.96
CA GLU A 410 39.68 14.78 -2.32
C GLU A 410 38.17 15.01 -2.29
N GLY A 411 37.71 16.00 -3.05
CA GLY A 411 36.29 16.16 -3.34
C GLY A 411 35.87 15.16 -4.42
N MET A 412 34.56 15.02 -4.62
CA MET A 412 34.03 14.06 -5.59
C MET A 412 32.64 14.48 -6.04
N ARG A 413 32.33 14.30 -7.32
CA ARG A 413 30.94 14.35 -7.81
C ARG A 413 30.53 13.02 -8.42
N VAL A 414 29.34 12.52 -8.10
CA VAL A 414 28.82 11.24 -8.59
C VAL A 414 27.31 11.32 -8.80
N ARG A 415 26.85 10.70 -9.89
CA ARG A 415 25.42 10.52 -10.15
C ARG A 415 25.04 9.07 -9.98
N THR A 416 23.97 8.81 -9.26
CA THR A 416 23.46 7.45 -9.04
C THR A 416 22.15 7.29 -9.77
N TYR A 417 22.02 6.21 -10.54
CA TYR A 417 20.78 5.85 -11.23
C TYR A 417 20.20 4.57 -10.66
N ARG A 418 18.89 4.38 -10.81
CA ARG A 418 18.22 3.08 -10.61
C ARG A 418 17.44 2.69 -11.85
N THR A 419 17.54 1.42 -12.23
CA THR A 419 16.86 0.85 -13.39
C THR A 419 15.85 -0.19 -12.95
N TRP A 420 14.63 -0.09 -13.47
CA TRP A 420 13.54 -1.02 -13.21
C TRP A 420 13.45 -2.05 -14.34
N PHE A 421 13.33 -3.32 -13.96
CA PHE A 421 13.16 -4.45 -14.86
C PHE A 421 11.90 -5.23 -14.48
N THR A 422 11.09 -5.63 -15.47
CA THR A 422 10.01 -6.60 -15.26
C THR A 422 10.62 -7.98 -14.98
N ARG A 423 10.17 -8.69 -13.94
CA ARG A 423 10.77 -10.01 -13.61
C ARG A 423 10.48 -11.10 -14.64
N GLU A 424 9.33 -11.08 -15.29
CA GLU A 424 8.92 -12.12 -16.25
C GLU A 424 9.72 -12.10 -17.56
N GLU A 425 10.06 -10.90 -18.06
CA GLU A 425 10.73 -10.73 -19.36
C GLU A 425 12.15 -10.14 -19.24
N SER A 426 12.60 -9.79 -18.02
CA SER A 426 13.87 -9.05 -17.77
C SER A 426 14.02 -7.78 -18.62
N ARG A 427 12.90 -7.20 -19.04
CA ARG A 427 12.87 -6.01 -19.91
C ARG A 427 13.05 -4.74 -19.08
N LYS A 428 13.93 -3.85 -19.52
CA LYS A 428 14.08 -2.50 -18.93
C LYS A 428 12.80 -1.71 -19.15
N GLU A 429 12.17 -1.27 -18.06
CA GLU A 429 10.95 -0.44 -18.09
C GLU A 429 11.30 1.04 -18.02
N LYS A 430 12.12 1.42 -17.05
CA LYS A 430 12.50 2.82 -16.80
C LYS A 430 13.84 2.92 -16.11
N GLU A 431 14.49 4.06 -16.29
CA GLU A 431 15.69 4.48 -15.56
C GLU A 431 15.41 5.84 -14.92
N GLU A 432 15.89 6.02 -13.70
CA GLU A 432 15.65 7.21 -12.90
C GLU A 432 16.94 7.66 -12.25
N LEU A 433 17.21 8.96 -12.29
CA LEU A 433 18.28 9.58 -11.52
C LEU A 433 17.87 9.60 -10.04
N VAL A 434 18.63 8.91 -9.19
CA VAL A 434 18.42 8.86 -7.74
C VAL A 434 19.05 10.07 -7.06
N SER A 435 20.30 10.39 -7.39
CA SER A 435 21.02 11.53 -6.81
C SER A 435 22.12 12.06 -7.74
N ASP A 436 22.43 13.34 -7.58
CA ASP A 436 23.63 14.02 -8.13
C ASP A 436 24.38 14.62 -6.94
N ASP A 437 25.35 13.88 -6.43
CA ASP A 437 26.03 14.13 -5.17
C ASP A 437 27.39 14.78 -5.38
N GLU A 438 27.66 15.85 -4.63
CA GLU A 438 28.94 16.56 -4.61
C GLU A 438 29.55 16.58 -3.20
N TYR A 439 30.56 15.77 -2.98
CA TYR A 439 31.38 15.74 -1.77
C TYR A 439 32.44 16.83 -1.84
N GLN A 440 32.55 17.61 -0.77
CA GLN A 440 33.49 18.70 -0.67
C GLN A 440 34.93 18.18 -0.59
N ARG A 441 35.87 18.94 -1.13
CA ARG A 441 37.30 18.76 -0.87
C ARG A 441 37.71 19.53 0.38
N ARG A 442 38.79 19.10 1.02
CA ARG A 442 39.46 19.86 2.08
C ARG A 442 40.95 19.93 1.81
N ASN A 443 41.53 21.12 1.85
CA ASN A 443 42.96 21.29 1.66
C ASN A 443 43.77 20.62 2.78
N ALA A 444 44.95 20.15 2.43
CA ALA A 444 45.96 19.74 3.41
C ALA A 444 46.66 20.98 3.96
N VAL A 445 46.99 20.98 5.25
CA VAL A 445 47.83 22.02 5.86
C VAL A 445 49.14 21.38 6.29
N VAL A 446 50.24 21.81 5.68
CA VAL A 446 51.58 21.25 5.93
C VAL A 446 52.52 22.36 6.39
N ARG A 447 53.10 22.18 7.57
CA ARG A 447 54.13 23.07 8.09
C ARG A 447 55.50 22.64 7.64
N VAL A 448 56.27 23.61 7.20
CA VAL A 448 57.60 23.42 6.63
C VAL A 448 58.56 24.50 7.12
N ASN A 449 59.86 24.19 7.12
CA ASN A 449 60.87 25.19 7.42
C ASN A 449 60.82 26.36 6.40
N PRO A 450 61.14 27.62 6.77
CA PRO A 450 61.13 28.75 5.84
C PRO A 450 61.92 28.60 4.54
N GLY A 451 62.94 27.72 4.51
CA GLY A 451 63.74 27.39 3.31
C GLY A 451 63.11 26.35 2.37
N PHE A 452 61.93 25.79 2.71
CA PHE A 452 61.24 24.81 1.86
C PHE A 452 60.60 25.47 0.63
N VAL A 453 60.79 24.84 -0.53
CA VAL A 453 60.17 25.23 -1.80
C VAL A 453 59.04 24.25 -2.11
N PRO A 454 57.77 24.71 -2.15
CA PRO A 454 56.65 23.85 -2.51
C PRO A 454 56.81 23.18 -3.87
N PRO A 455 56.45 21.89 -3.99
CA PRO A 455 56.32 21.26 -5.30
C PRO A 455 55.22 21.95 -6.11
N PRO A 456 55.29 21.90 -7.45
CA PRO A 456 54.24 22.46 -8.30
C PRO A 456 52.88 21.82 -7.98
N GLU A 457 51.82 22.64 -7.95
CA GLU A 457 50.47 22.13 -7.71
C GLU A 457 50.10 21.06 -8.75
N PRO A 458 49.46 19.95 -8.35
CA PRO A 458 48.93 19.00 -9.31
C PRO A 458 47.92 19.72 -10.21
N LYS A 459 48.18 19.74 -11.52
CA LYS A 459 47.23 20.28 -12.50
C LYS A 459 45.95 19.45 -12.42
N ALA A 460 44.82 20.08 -12.11
CA ALA A 460 43.52 19.46 -12.31
C ALA A 460 43.38 19.19 -13.82
N GLU A 461 43.41 17.93 -14.23
CA GLU A 461 43.07 17.58 -15.61
C GLU A 461 41.59 17.97 -15.82
N PRO A 462 41.28 18.82 -16.83
CA PRO A 462 39.89 19.06 -17.18
C PRO A 462 39.26 17.72 -17.57
N PRO A 463 38.00 17.45 -17.18
CA PRO A 463 37.33 16.21 -17.56
C PRO A 463 37.36 16.05 -19.09
N LYS A 464 37.71 14.86 -19.58
CA LYS A 464 37.62 14.56 -21.01
C LYS A 464 36.15 14.64 -21.43
N PRO A 465 35.80 15.13 -22.64
CA PRO A 465 34.41 15.27 -23.08
C PRO A 465 33.57 13.98 -23.07
N GLN A 466 34.23 12.81 -23.04
CA GLN A 466 33.59 11.49 -22.96
C GLN A 466 33.36 11.00 -21.51
N ASP A 467 33.95 11.68 -20.52
CA ASP A 467 33.78 11.44 -19.08
C ASP A 467 32.79 12.45 -18.44
N GLU A 468 32.22 13.36 -19.22
CA GLU A 468 31.10 14.20 -18.78
C GLU A 468 29.78 13.41 -18.90
N PRO A 469 29.16 12.96 -17.80
CA PRO A 469 27.75 12.57 -17.86
C PRO A 469 26.94 13.81 -18.29
N ASP A 470 25.94 13.64 -19.16
CA ASP A 470 25.08 14.73 -19.68
C ASP A 470 24.48 15.55 -18.52
N PHE A 471 25.17 16.61 -18.09
CA PHE A 471 24.80 17.45 -16.96
C PHE A 471 23.74 18.46 -17.41
N LYS A 472 22.55 17.98 -17.77
CA LYS A 472 21.40 18.88 -17.86
C LYS A 472 21.00 19.27 -16.43
N PRO A 473 20.94 20.57 -16.09
CA PRO A 473 20.40 20.99 -14.82
C PRO A 473 18.92 20.58 -14.76
N VAL A 474 18.59 19.68 -13.85
CA VAL A 474 17.19 19.42 -13.49
C VAL A 474 16.68 20.71 -12.85
N LYS A 475 15.57 21.26 -13.38
CA LYS A 475 14.92 22.44 -12.81
C LYS A 475 14.67 22.18 -11.33
N LYS A 476 15.03 23.14 -10.48
CA LYS A 476 14.63 23.15 -9.06
C LYS A 476 13.13 22.84 -8.97
N PRO A 477 12.68 21.99 -8.03
CA PRO A 477 11.27 21.83 -7.77
C PRO A 477 10.64 23.19 -7.44
N PRO A 478 9.34 23.38 -7.72
CA PRO A 478 8.65 24.62 -7.39
C PRO A 478 8.88 24.94 -5.91
N LYS A 479 9.19 26.21 -5.65
CA LYS A 479 9.20 26.75 -4.30
C LYS A 479 7.72 26.81 -3.89
N ASP A 480 7.25 25.77 -3.20
CA ASP A 480 5.91 25.80 -2.64
C ASP A 480 5.83 26.95 -1.63
N GLU A 481 4.70 27.64 -1.77
CA GLU A 481 4.16 28.85 -1.16
C GLU A 481 4.77 29.35 0.17
N GLU A 482 4.98 30.66 0.21
CA GLU A 482 5.32 31.46 1.39
C GLU A 482 4.30 31.24 2.51
N GLU A 483 4.72 30.62 3.62
CA GLU A 483 4.10 30.87 4.93
C GLU A 483 4.49 32.27 5.41
N PRO A 484 3.57 33.00 6.06
CA PRO A 484 3.73 34.44 6.31
C PRO A 484 4.83 34.71 7.33
N ALA A 485 5.58 35.78 7.05
CA ALA A 485 6.65 36.30 7.89
C ALA A 485 6.19 36.51 9.34
N GLN A 486 6.90 35.88 10.27
CA GLN A 486 6.89 36.29 11.67
C GLN A 486 7.66 37.61 11.78
N GLU A 487 6.98 38.68 12.17
CA GLU A 487 7.61 39.96 12.53
C GLU A 487 8.54 39.76 13.74
N GLU A 488 9.82 40.07 13.56
CA GLU A 488 10.73 40.34 14.67
C GLU A 488 10.30 41.65 15.35
N PRO A 489 10.19 41.71 16.69
CA PRO A 489 9.90 42.97 17.36
C PRO A 489 11.14 43.86 17.37
N ALA A 490 10.94 45.10 16.93
CA ALA A 490 11.91 46.18 16.96
C ALA A 490 12.34 46.53 18.40
N ALA A 491 13.61 46.89 18.53
CA ALA A 491 14.18 47.50 19.71
C ALA A 491 13.55 48.89 19.98
N GLY A 492 13.03 49.10 21.20
CA GLY A 492 12.68 50.40 21.79
C GLY A 492 13.05 50.36 23.27
N THR A 493 14.11 51.07 23.66
CA THR A 493 14.13 52.36 24.38
C THR A 493 13.63 52.28 25.83
N ASP A 494 14.56 52.64 26.73
CA ASP A 494 14.41 52.82 28.17
C ASP A 494 13.25 53.75 28.54
N GLU A 495 12.36 53.29 29.43
CA GLU A 495 11.59 54.14 30.35
C GLU A 495 11.32 53.38 31.67
N GLU A 496 11.56 54.10 32.79
CA GLU A 496 11.39 53.68 34.19
C GLU A 496 9.94 53.27 34.56
N PRO A 497 9.74 52.40 35.59
CA PRO A 497 8.40 51.95 35.99
C PRO A 497 7.76 52.84 37.07
N PRO A 498 6.43 53.07 37.06
CA PRO A 498 5.69 53.61 38.21
C PRO A 498 5.13 52.49 39.11
N PRO A 499 4.68 52.81 40.34
CA PRO A 499 4.93 51.97 41.52
C PRO A 499 3.86 50.92 41.84
N THR A 500 4.32 49.97 42.67
CA THR A 500 3.62 48.82 43.24
C THR A 500 2.37 49.16 44.07
N ARG A 501 1.31 48.37 43.90
CA ARG A 501 0.20 48.24 44.88
C ARG A 501 0.33 46.93 45.66
N LYS A 502 0.37 47.05 46.99
CA LYS A 502 0.34 45.97 47.98
C LYS A 502 -0.99 45.19 47.96
N PRO A 503 -1.00 43.90 48.35
CA PRO A 503 -2.24 43.17 48.68
C PRO A 503 -2.69 43.48 50.12
N PRO A 504 -4.00 43.49 50.43
CA PRO A 504 -4.47 43.55 51.81
C PRO A 504 -4.48 42.16 52.46
N ALA A 505 -4.17 42.14 53.76
CA ALA A 505 -4.20 40.99 54.65
C ALA A 505 -5.55 40.86 55.38
N GLY A 506 -5.90 39.65 55.84
CA GLY A 506 -6.75 39.44 57.01
C GLY A 506 -7.76 38.28 56.98
N ASP A 507 -7.34 37.15 57.56
CA ASP A 507 -8.03 36.00 58.21
C ASP A 507 -9.22 36.33 59.16
N PRO A 508 -9.86 35.38 59.93
CA PRO A 508 -9.87 33.89 59.93
C PRO A 508 -11.29 33.28 60.07
N ASP A 509 -11.43 31.95 59.98
CA ASP A 509 -12.17 31.15 60.98
C ASP A 509 -11.97 29.63 60.75
N GLU A 510 -11.43 28.98 61.78
CA GLU A 510 -11.30 27.53 61.99
C GLU A 510 -12.45 27.07 62.94
N PRO A 511 -12.80 25.78 63.13
CA PRO A 511 -11.87 24.85 63.77
C PRO A 511 -11.91 23.36 63.34
N ALA A 512 -10.78 22.74 63.71
CA ALA A 512 -10.34 21.35 63.80
C ALA A 512 -11.36 20.23 64.14
N THR A 513 -11.08 19.03 63.60
CA THR A 513 -11.13 17.76 64.39
C THR A 513 -10.07 16.73 63.97
N ARG A 514 -9.45 16.21 65.04
CA ARG A 514 -8.48 15.14 65.34
C ARG A 514 -8.82 13.71 64.89
N GLY A 515 -7.78 12.86 64.73
CA GLY A 515 -7.80 11.38 64.80
C GLY A 515 -6.69 10.74 63.93
N GLN A 516 -5.49 10.36 64.42
CA GLN A 516 -5.05 9.20 65.23
C GLN A 516 -5.11 7.82 64.54
N ASP A 517 -3.97 7.11 64.65
CA ASP A 517 -3.76 5.64 64.72
C ASP A 517 -3.92 4.85 63.39
N ASP A 518 -3.10 3.86 62.97
CA ASP A 518 -2.25 2.88 63.65
C ASP A 518 -1.10 2.33 62.75
N ALA A 519 -0.11 1.74 63.42
CA ALA A 519 0.94 0.87 62.87
C ALA A 519 0.71 -0.60 63.31
N GLU A 520 0.96 -1.56 62.42
CA GLU A 520 1.24 -3.00 62.68
C GLU A 520 1.94 -3.48 61.37
N ASP A 521 3.21 -3.89 61.28
CA ASP A 521 4.00 -4.93 61.96
C ASP A 521 3.36 -6.33 62.00
N THR A 522 3.71 -7.18 61.02
CA THR A 522 3.92 -8.62 61.27
C THR A 522 5.04 -9.16 60.38
N THR A 523 6.04 -9.69 61.08
CA THR A 523 7.21 -10.48 60.69
C THR A 523 6.92 -11.91 60.18
N ALA A 524 8.00 -12.54 59.66
CA ALA A 524 8.26 -13.99 59.54
C ALA A 524 7.62 -14.70 58.31
N THR A 525 8.29 -15.55 57.50
CA THR A 525 9.50 -16.38 57.69
C THR A 525 9.91 -17.01 56.35
N ASP A 526 11.22 -16.97 56.03
CA ASP A 526 12.13 -18.09 55.72
C ASP A 526 11.81 -19.21 54.69
N GLY A 527 12.88 -19.61 53.97
CA GLY A 527 13.01 -20.84 53.17
C GLY A 527 13.46 -20.56 51.72
N GLU A 528 14.74 -20.28 51.43
CA GLU A 528 15.91 -21.19 51.35
C GLU A 528 16.02 -21.96 50.01
N GLU A 529 17.18 -21.75 49.37
CA GLU A 529 17.93 -22.59 48.41
C GLU A 529 17.27 -23.24 47.17
N ARG A 530 17.62 -22.74 45.97
CA ARG A 530 18.67 -23.31 45.09
C ARG A 530 18.85 -22.51 43.80
#